data_AF-A0A127V921-F1
#
_entry.id   AF-A0A127V921-F1
#
_cell.length_a   1.000
_cell.length_b   1.000
_cell.length_c   1.000
_cell.angle_alpha   90.00
_cell.angle_beta   90.00
_cell.angle_gamma   90.00
#
_symmetry.space_group_name_H-M   'P 1'
#
loop_
_entity.id
_entity.type
_entity.pdbx_description
1 polymer ?
#
loop_
_entity_poly.entity_id
_entity_poly.type
_entity_poly.pdbx_seq_one_letter_code
_entity_poly.pdbx_strand_id
1 'polypeptide(L)'
;MKPKAMKRKKIMKELNYQPTRLQAREIKDPFETMDYFFHDFPIHETRENFWELYKGWVIQSSQYANEETIKDMLCFYTQFMEFLDASYLYTKMQTK
;
A
#
# COMPACT_ATOMS: atom_id res chain seq x y z
N MET A 1 17.80 23.19 14.92
CA MET A 1 16.77 22.65 14.01
C MET A 1 15.99 21.54 14.72
N LYS A 2 14.65 21.51 14.63
CA LYS A 2 13.81 20.55 15.37
C LYS A 2 13.87 19.13 14.74
N PRO A 3 14.06 18.04 15.53
CA PRO A 3 14.30 16.68 15.03
C PRO A 3 13.23 16.11 14.10
N LYS A 4 11.96 16.50 14.26
CA LYS A 4 10.85 16.10 13.36
C LYS A 4 11.04 16.55 11.90
N ALA A 5 11.64 17.73 11.67
CA ALA A 5 11.84 18.26 10.32
C ALA A 5 12.93 17.48 9.56
N MET A 6 13.91 16.93 10.28
CA MET A 6 15.00 16.14 9.70
C MET A 6 14.53 14.74 9.25
N LYS A 7 13.64 14.09 10.02
CA LYS A 7 12.98 12.84 9.62
C LYS A 7 12.15 13.01 8.34
N ARG A 8 11.39 14.11 8.23
CA ARG A 8 10.53 14.38 7.06
C ARG A 8 11.32 14.57 5.76
N LYS A 9 12.44 15.30 5.79
CA LYS A 9 13.33 15.45 4.62
C LYS A 9 13.93 14.12 4.16
N LYS A 10 14.26 13.23 5.11
CA LYS A 10 14.79 11.90 4.80
C LYS A 10 13.73 11.01 4.12
N ILE A 11 12.51 10.99 4.64
CA ILE A 11 11.38 10.23 4.06
C ILE A 11 11.05 10.71 2.64
N MET A 12 11.02 12.03 2.39
CA MET A 12 10.78 12.56 1.03
C MET A 12 11.87 12.17 0.03
N LYS A 13 13.12 12.05 0.49
CA LYS A 13 14.23 11.56 -0.33
C LYS A 13 14.09 10.06 -0.61
N GLU A 14 13.63 9.28 0.37
CA GLU A 14 13.35 7.83 0.22
C GLU A 14 12.18 7.58 -0.74
N LEU A 15 11.20 8.48 -0.82
CA LEU A 15 10.15 8.49 -1.85
C LEU A 15 10.65 8.90 -3.25
N ASN A 16 11.96 9.02 -3.46
CA ASN A 16 12.59 9.48 -4.70
C ASN A 16 12.01 10.81 -5.22
N TYR A 17 11.60 11.70 -4.30
CA TYR A 17 10.93 12.97 -4.63
C TYR A 17 9.64 12.81 -5.46
N GLN A 18 9.11 11.60 -5.62
CA GLN A 18 7.82 11.44 -6.25
C GLN A 18 6.77 12.08 -5.35
N PRO A 19 5.87 12.89 -5.91
CA PRO A 19 4.82 13.52 -5.12
C PRO A 19 3.96 12.41 -4.52
N THR A 20 3.93 12.35 -3.19
CA THR A 20 2.93 11.54 -2.51
C THR A 20 1.55 12.10 -2.84
N ARG A 21 0.57 11.20 -3.03
CA ARG A 21 -0.84 11.60 -3.16
C ARG A 21 -1.43 12.06 -1.83
N LEU A 22 -0.70 11.89 -0.73
CA LEU A 22 -1.14 12.27 0.61
C LEU A 22 -1.11 13.79 0.80
N GLN A 23 -2.20 14.33 1.33
CA GLN A 23 -2.33 15.70 1.76
C GLN A 23 -1.43 15.98 2.98
N ALA A 24 -1.20 17.27 3.29
CA ALA A 24 -0.34 17.65 4.42
C ALA A 24 -0.82 17.09 5.78
N ARG A 25 -2.13 16.92 5.95
CA ARG A 25 -2.73 16.30 7.15
C ARG A 25 -2.41 14.80 7.25
N GLU A 26 -2.52 14.09 6.12
CA GLU A 26 -2.25 12.65 6.00
C GLU A 26 -0.76 12.34 6.14
N ILE A 27 0.12 13.25 5.72
CA ILE A 27 1.57 13.13 6.00
C ILE A 27 1.87 13.32 7.50
N LYS A 28 1.10 14.18 8.18
CA LYS A 28 1.28 14.44 9.62
C LYS A 28 0.76 13.27 10.44
N ASP A 29 -0.31 12.63 9.98
CA ASP A 29 -0.91 11.46 10.61
C ASP A 29 -1.34 10.41 9.56
N PRO A 30 -0.42 9.52 9.14
CA PRO A 30 -0.72 8.49 8.15
C PRO A 30 -1.72 7.43 8.62
N PHE A 31 -1.97 7.35 9.94
CA PHE A 31 -2.95 6.44 10.50
C PHE A 31 -4.37 6.80 10.04
N GLU A 32 -4.70 8.10 10.01
CA GLU A 32 -5.99 8.60 9.55
C GLU A 32 -6.31 8.11 8.12
N THR A 33 -5.31 8.05 7.25
CA THR A 33 -5.48 7.50 5.89
C THR A 33 -5.82 6.01 5.89
N MET A 34 -5.15 5.21 6.72
CA MET A 34 -5.42 3.77 6.80
C MET A 34 -6.78 3.49 7.42
N ASP A 35 -7.15 4.23 8.48
CA ASP A 35 -8.45 4.10 9.13
C ASP A 35 -9.60 4.45 8.18
N TYR A 36 -9.49 5.57 7.45
CA TYR A 36 -10.47 5.91 6.42
C TYR A 36 -10.55 4.88 5.30
N PHE A 37 -9.41 4.36 4.84
CA PHE A 37 -9.42 3.32 3.82
C PHE A 37 -10.19 2.07 4.28
N PHE A 38 -9.94 1.58 5.50
CA PHE A 38 -10.61 0.38 6.02
C PHE A 38 -12.04 0.62 6.52
N HIS A 39 -12.44 1.89 6.70
CA HIS A 39 -13.83 2.26 6.88
C HIS A 39 -14.62 2.09 5.58
N ASP A 40 -14.09 2.60 4.46
CA ASP A 40 -14.77 2.58 3.16
C ASP A 40 -14.63 1.22 2.45
N PHE A 41 -13.53 0.51 2.68
CA PHE A 41 -13.23 -0.78 2.08
C PHE A 41 -12.98 -1.83 3.18
N PRO A 42 -14.01 -2.60 3.57
CA PRO A 42 -13.83 -3.70 4.51
C PRO A 42 -12.71 -4.64 4.06
N ILE A 43 -11.95 -5.18 5.02
CA ILE A 43 -10.75 -5.97 4.71
C ILE A 43 -11.03 -7.18 3.80
N HIS A 44 -12.18 -7.83 3.97
CA HIS A 44 -12.55 -8.99 3.15
C HIS A 44 -12.83 -8.58 1.69
N GLU A 45 -13.61 -7.52 1.47
CA GLU A 45 -13.87 -6.96 0.14
C GLU A 45 -12.58 -6.43 -0.51
N THR A 46 -11.70 -5.81 0.27
CA THR A 46 -10.42 -5.31 -0.23
C THR A 46 -9.54 -6.44 -0.76
N ARG A 47 -9.48 -7.57 -0.05
CA ARG A 47 -8.74 -8.75 -0.48
C ARG A 47 -9.30 -9.34 -1.78
N GLU A 48 -10.62 -9.41 -1.89
CA GLU A 48 -11.29 -9.84 -3.13
C GLU A 48 -10.98 -8.91 -4.30
N ASN A 49 -11.08 -7.59 -4.08
CA ASN A 49 -10.73 -6.59 -5.10
C ASN A 49 -9.27 -6.70 -5.54
N PHE A 50 -8.34 -6.94 -4.60
CA PHE A 50 -6.92 -7.18 -4.92
C PHE A 50 -6.71 -8.45 -5.75
N TRP A 51 -7.45 -9.51 -5.45
CA TRP A 51 -7.41 -10.73 -6.23
C TRP A 51 -7.93 -10.51 -7.66
N GLU A 52 -9.04 -9.77 -7.83
CA GLU A 52 -9.54 -9.42 -9.15
C GLU A 52 -8.54 -8.57 -9.95
N LEU A 53 -7.84 -7.63 -9.31
CA LEU A 53 -6.79 -6.85 -9.94
C LEU A 53 -5.62 -7.72 -10.42
N TYR A 54 -5.16 -8.66 -9.59
CA TYR A 54 -4.11 -9.59 -9.97
C TYR A 54 -4.54 -10.48 -11.13
N LYS A 55 -5.75 -11.07 -11.08
CA LYS A 55 -6.30 -11.86 -12.19
C LYS A 55 -6.40 -11.06 -13.48
N GLY A 56 -6.91 -9.83 -13.41
CA GLY A 56 -7.00 -8.93 -14.55
C GLY A 56 -5.63 -8.66 -15.17
N TRP A 57 -4.62 -8.41 -14.33
CA TRP A 57 -3.24 -8.26 -14.78
C TRP A 57 -2.72 -9.53 -15.47
N VAL A 58 -2.92 -10.73 -14.87
CA VAL A 58 -2.48 -12.01 -15.47
C VAL A 58 -3.12 -12.24 -16.83
N ILE A 59 -4.44 -12.03 -16.94
CA ILE A 59 -5.16 -12.24 -18.20
C ILE A 59 -4.62 -11.30 -19.28
N GLN A 60 -4.45 -10.03 -18.95
CA GLN A 60 -3.95 -9.01 -19.89
C GLN A 60 -2.48 -9.20 -20.25
N SER A 61 -1.64 -9.65 -19.31
CA SER A 61 -0.19 -9.79 -19.51
C SER A 61 0.21 -11.16 -20.10
N SER A 62 -0.68 -12.16 -20.08
CA SER A 62 -0.40 -13.55 -20.44
C SER A 62 0.31 -13.77 -21.79
N GLN A 63 0.06 -12.91 -22.78
CA GLN A 63 0.66 -13.01 -24.12
C GLN A 63 2.06 -12.39 -24.23
N TYR A 64 2.47 -11.57 -23.25
CA TYR A 64 3.67 -10.74 -23.31
C TYR A 64 4.60 -10.94 -22.10
N ALA A 65 4.07 -11.44 -20.98
CA ALA A 65 4.84 -11.67 -19.77
C ALA A 65 5.68 -12.95 -19.91
N ASN A 66 6.98 -12.83 -19.59
CA ASN A 66 7.85 -13.99 -19.45
C ASN A 66 7.69 -14.63 -18.06
N GLU A 67 8.28 -15.82 -17.88
CA GLU A 67 8.20 -16.57 -16.63
C GLU A 67 8.70 -15.78 -15.42
N GLU A 68 9.78 -15.01 -15.59
CA GLU A 68 10.36 -14.15 -14.55
C GLU A 68 9.37 -13.07 -14.10
N THR A 69 8.77 -12.35 -15.07
CA THR A 69 7.77 -11.31 -14.81
C THR A 69 6.55 -11.88 -14.08
N ILE A 70 6.10 -13.08 -14.44
CA ILE A 70 4.97 -13.75 -13.78
C ILE A 70 5.33 -14.08 -12.32
N LYS A 71 6.53 -14.62 -12.07
CA LYS A 71 7.00 -14.93 -10.72
C LYS A 71 7.13 -13.67 -9.86
N ASP A 72 7.71 -12.61 -10.42
CA ASP A 72 7.89 -11.34 -9.72
C ASP A 72 6.54 -10.74 -9.34
N MET A 73 5.56 -10.77 -10.25
CA MET A 73 4.23 -10.21 -10.01
C MET A 73 3.40 -11.03 -9.03
N LEU A 74 3.53 -12.37 -9.05
CA LEU A 74 2.95 -13.22 -8.02
C LEU A 74 3.57 -12.92 -6.64
N CYS A 75 4.90 -12.79 -6.57
CA CYS A 75 5.61 -12.44 -5.34
C CYS A 75 5.18 -11.07 -4.81
N PHE A 76 5.09 -10.08 -5.70
CA PHE A 76 4.60 -8.73 -5.38
C PHE A 76 3.18 -8.78 -4.83
N TYR A 77 2.26 -9.48 -5.48
CA TYR A 77 0.89 -9.64 -5.01
C TYR A 77 0.83 -10.25 -3.60
N THR A 78 1.60 -11.31 -3.34
CA THR A 78 1.65 -11.97 -2.02
C THR A 78 2.16 -11.02 -0.94
N GLN A 79 3.29 -10.35 -1.16
CA GLN A 79 3.84 -9.40 -0.19
C GLN A 79 2.92 -8.20 0.04
N PHE A 80 2.20 -7.76 -1.01
CA PHE A 80 1.26 -6.66 -0.87
C PHE A 80 0.04 -7.06 -0.03
N MET A 81 -0.44 -8.30 -0.17
CA MET A 81 -1.51 -8.83 0.68
C MET A 81 -1.08 -8.90 2.15
N GLU A 82 0.15 -9.34 2.43
CA GLU A 82 0.72 -9.32 3.78
C GLU A 82 0.81 -7.89 4.33
N PHE A 83 1.24 -6.93 3.51
CA PHE A 83 1.28 -5.52 3.87
C PHE A 83 -0.11 -4.94 4.16
N LEU A 84 -1.11 -5.29 3.36
CA LEU A 84 -2.51 -4.90 3.57
C LEU A 84 -3.02 -5.42 4.92
N ASP A 85 -2.76 -6.70 5.20
CA ASP A 85 -3.16 -7.34 6.45
C ASP A 85 -2.46 -6.72 7.66
N ALA A 86 -1.16 -6.45 7.56
CA ALA A 86 -0.39 -5.76 8.58
C ALA A 86 -0.94 -4.34 8.84
N SER A 87 -1.29 -3.62 7.78
CA SER A 87 -1.86 -2.27 7.86
C SER A 87 -3.23 -2.29 8.55
N TYR A 88 -4.07 -3.27 8.25
CA TYR A 88 -5.36 -3.44 8.92
C TYR A 88 -5.21 -3.75 10.40
N LEU A 89 -4.35 -4.72 10.74
CA LEU A 89 -4.08 -5.08 12.14
C LEU A 89 -3.51 -3.90 12.93
N TYR A 90 -2.52 -3.20 12.37
CA TYR A 90 -1.96 -1.99 12.97
C TYR A 90 -3.06 -0.96 13.22
N THR A 91 -3.95 -0.76 12.25
CA THR A 91 -5.05 0.20 12.37
C THR A 91 -5.96 -0.15 13.55
N LYS A 92 -6.43 -1.40 13.64
CA LYS A 92 -7.30 -1.87 14.73
C LYS A 92 -6.63 -1.88 16.10
N MET A 93 -5.30 -1.96 16.17
CA MET A 93 -4.56 -1.88 17.43
C MET A 93 -4.47 -0.46 17.99
N GLN A 94 -4.54 0.57 17.14
CA GLN A 94 -4.50 1.98 17.56
C GLN A 94 -5.87 2.54 17.94
N THR A 95 -6.97 1.92 17.47
CA THR A 95 -8.35 2.28 17.84
C THR A 95 -8.79 1.70 19.21
N LYS A 96 -7.86 1.18 20.01
CA LYS A 96 -8.10 0.71 21.39
C LYS A 96 -7.78 1.79 22.42
#